data_AF-W6EVT6-F1
#
_entry.id   AF-W6EVT6-F1
#
_cell.length_a   1.000
_cell.length_b   1.000
_cell.length_c   1.000
_cell.angle_alpha   90.00
_cell.angle_beta   90.00
_cell.angle_gamma   90.00
#
_symmetry.space_group_name_H-M   'P 1'
#
loop_
_entity.id
_entity.type
_entity.pdbx_description
1 polymer ?
#
loop_
_entity_poly.entity_id
_entity_poly.type
_entity_poly.pdbx_seq_one_letter_code
_entity_poly.pdbx_strand_id
1 'polypeptide(L)'
;YGWRQFWSVPTDNCDMYGGCGPYGYCDVNTSPICNCIRGFDPRYLQDWMLRRGSGGCVRRTQLSCGGDGFTRLRKMKLPDTTSVIVDRSISTEGCKKRCLKNCNCTAFASADIKGGWGCIIWTEELFDLRKYATA
;
A
#
# COMPACT_ATOMS: atom_id res chain seq x y z
N TYR A 1 -27.78 14.62 -29.87
CA TYR A 1 -27.06 14.70 -28.58
C TYR A 1 -26.13 13.51 -28.49
N GLY A 2 -24.84 13.71 -28.18
CA GLY A 2 -23.83 12.65 -28.10
C GLY A 2 -23.29 12.48 -26.69
N TRP A 3 -22.78 11.29 -26.39
CA TRP A 3 -22.11 11.00 -25.12
C TRP A 3 -20.81 11.79 -25.03
N ARG A 4 -20.60 12.51 -23.91
CA ARG A 4 -19.33 13.16 -23.58
C ARG A 4 -18.65 12.37 -22.47
N GLN A 5 -17.43 11.92 -22.71
CA GLN A 5 -16.63 11.24 -21.70
C GLN A 5 -16.19 12.25 -20.62
N PHE A 6 -16.72 12.11 -19.41
CA PHE A 6 -16.36 12.95 -18.27
C PHE A 6 -15.10 12.45 -17.56
N TRP A 7 -14.89 11.14 -17.51
CA TRP A 7 -13.68 10.46 -17.02
C TRP A 7 -13.58 9.06 -17.63
N SER A 8 -12.40 8.46 -17.52
CA SER A 8 -12.13 7.07 -17.91
C SER A 8 -11.09 6.48 -16.97
N VAL A 9 -11.14 5.16 -16.81
CA VAL A 9 -10.13 4.38 -16.08
C VAL A 9 -9.74 3.16 -16.92
N PRO A 10 -8.48 2.68 -16.88
CA PRO A 10 -7.32 3.26 -16.17
C PRO A 10 -6.85 4.60 -16.77
N THR A 11 -6.30 5.51 -15.95
CA THR A 11 -5.81 6.82 -16.45
C THR A 11 -4.33 6.83 -16.79
N ASP A 12 -3.55 5.95 -16.17
CA ASP A 12 -2.10 5.91 -16.28
C ASP A 12 -1.55 4.51 -15.96
N ASN A 13 -0.24 4.33 -16.12
CA ASN A 13 0.41 3.04 -15.88
C ASN A 13 0.32 2.56 -14.42
N CYS A 14 0.07 3.44 -13.44
CA CYS A 14 -0.11 3.07 -12.04
C CYS A 14 -1.53 2.58 -11.72
N ASP A 15 -2.48 2.67 -12.65
CA ASP A 15 -3.80 2.04 -12.52
C ASP A 15 -3.85 0.60 -12.99
N MET A 16 -2.82 0.15 -13.73
CA MET A 16 -2.70 -1.23 -14.13
C MET A 16 -2.42 -2.09 -12.89
N TYR A 17 -3.20 -3.15 -12.73
CA TYR A 17 -3.06 -4.06 -11.60
C TYR A 17 -1.65 -4.62 -11.53
N GLY A 18 -1.02 -4.50 -10.35
CA GLY A 18 0.33 -5.02 -10.15
C GLY A 18 1.41 -4.25 -10.91
N GLY A 19 1.18 -2.97 -11.25
CA GLY A 19 2.17 -2.12 -11.91
C GLY A 19 3.52 -2.05 -11.15
N CYS A 20 3.48 -2.21 -9.83
CA CYS A 20 4.65 -2.44 -8.99
C CYS A 20 4.47 -3.70 -8.14
N GLY A 21 5.57 -4.39 -7.88
CA GLY A 21 5.58 -5.61 -7.09
C GLY A 21 5.26 -5.39 -5.60
N PRO A 22 5.21 -6.49 -4.82
CA PRO A 22 4.87 -6.47 -3.40
C PRO A 22 5.70 -5.47 -2.58
N TYR A 23 5.06 -4.78 -1.63
CA TYR A 23 5.66 -3.72 -0.80
C TYR A 23 6.29 -2.54 -1.56
N GLY A 24 6.09 -2.48 -2.88
CA GLY A 24 6.33 -1.32 -3.72
C GLY A 24 5.04 -0.56 -3.97
N TYR A 25 5.15 0.74 -4.26
CA TYR A 25 4.03 1.55 -4.70
C TYR A 25 4.37 2.33 -5.97
N CYS A 26 3.36 2.54 -6.81
CA CYS A 26 3.49 3.30 -8.04
C CYS A 26 3.24 4.79 -7.80
N ASP A 27 4.14 5.67 -8.27
CA ASP A 27 4.01 7.13 -8.25
C ASP A 27 4.41 7.69 -9.61
N VAL A 28 3.44 8.21 -10.36
CA VAL A 28 3.62 8.76 -11.71
C VAL A 28 4.58 9.95 -11.75
N ASN A 29 4.86 10.58 -10.60
CA ASN A 29 5.75 11.74 -10.52
C ASN A 29 7.22 11.35 -10.26
N THR A 30 7.53 10.05 -10.22
CA THR A 30 8.87 9.54 -9.91
C THR A 30 9.45 8.74 -11.08
N SER A 31 10.77 8.68 -11.16
CA SER A 31 11.51 7.89 -12.15
C SER A 31 12.62 7.11 -11.43
N PRO A 32 12.52 5.77 -11.30
CA PRO A 32 11.45 4.90 -11.80
C PRO A 32 10.11 5.13 -11.10
N ILE A 33 8.99 4.74 -11.76
CA ILE A 33 7.62 4.92 -11.23
C ILE A 33 7.35 4.07 -9.98
N CYS A 34 8.06 2.94 -9.83
CA CYS A 34 7.96 2.08 -8.67
C CYS A 34 8.91 2.54 -7.59
N ASN A 35 8.39 2.61 -6.36
CA ASN A 35 9.12 3.04 -5.18
C ASN A 35 8.93 2.01 -4.07
N CYS A 36 9.98 1.67 -3.35
CA CYS A 36 9.85 0.87 -2.14
C CYS A 36 9.26 1.69 -1.00
N ILE A 37 8.41 1.07 -0.18
CA ILE A 37 7.96 1.64 1.09
C ILE A 37 9.19 1.96 1.95
N ARG A 38 9.18 3.09 2.67
CA ARG A 38 10.28 3.46 3.58
C ARG A 38 10.55 2.32 4.57
N GLY A 39 11.80 1.85 4.62
CA GLY A 39 12.20 0.68 5.43
C GLY A 39 12.26 -0.63 4.63
N PHE A 40 12.02 -0.59 3.33
CA PHE A 40 12.16 -1.70 2.40
C PHE A 40 13.21 -1.38 1.33
N ASP A 41 13.84 -2.43 0.81
CA ASP A 41 14.76 -2.39 -0.33
C ASP A 41 14.26 -3.23 -1.49
N PRO A 42 14.69 -2.96 -2.73
CA PRO A 42 14.31 -3.79 -3.88
C PRO A 42 14.72 -5.24 -3.66
N ARG A 43 13.82 -6.18 -3.94
CA ARG A 43 14.09 -7.62 -3.83
C ARG A 43 15.22 -8.05 -4.78
N TYR A 44 15.22 -7.49 -6.00
CA TYR A 44 16.22 -7.75 -7.05
C TYR A 44 16.82 -6.43 -7.52
N LEU A 45 18.04 -6.13 -7.08
CA LEU A 45 18.71 -4.86 -7.40
C LEU A 45 18.95 -4.70 -8.91
N GLN A 46 19.31 -5.78 -9.62
CA GLN A 46 19.57 -5.73 -11.06
C GLN A 46 18.32 -5.31 -11.84
N ASP A 47 17.16 -5.92 -11.53
CA ASP A 47 15.89 -5.55 -12.14
C ASP A 47 15.49 -4.11 -11.81
N TRP A 48 15.70 -3.70 -10.56
CA TRP A 48 15.40 -2.34 -10.13
C TRP A 48 16.22 -1.28 -10.87
N MET A 49 17.51 -1.53 -11.09
CA MET A 49 18.38 -0.67 -11.89
C MET A 49 17.94 -0.58 -13.36
N LEU A 50 17.34 -1.64 -13.89
CA LEU A 50 16.71 -1.69 -15.21
C LEU A 50 15.27 -1.14 -15.22
N ARG A 51 14.83 -0.50 -14.13
CA ARG A 51 13.48 0.06 -13.93
C ARG A 51 12.35 -0.99 -13.99
N ARG A 52 12.67 -2.25 -13.68
CA ARG A 52 11.70 -3.35 -13.55
C ARG A 52 11.33 -3.52 -12.08
N GLY A 53 10.15 -3.02 -11.72
CA GLY A 53 9.66 -3.04 -10.33
C GLY A 53 8.80 -4.25 -9.96
N SER A 54 8.57 -5.20 -10.87
CA SER A 54 7.65 -6.33 -10.69
C SER A 54 8.07 -7.28 -9.56
N GLY A 55 9.38 -7.39 -9.29
CA GLY A 55 9.90 -8.19 -8.19
C GLY A 55 9.59 -7.64 -6.79
N GLY A 56 9.16 -6.37 -6.70
CA GLY A 56 8.79 -5.72 -5.45
C GLY A 56 9.97 -5.45 -4.52
N CYS A 57 9.65 -5.29 -3.26
CA CYS A 57 10.56 -4.88 -2.20
C CYS A 57 10.49 -5.84 -1.01
N VAL A 58 11.55 -5.87 -0.21
CA VAL A 58 11.67 -6.67 1.01
C VAL A 58 12.07 -5.79 2.18
N ARG A 59 11.64 -6.13 3.40
CA ARG A 59 11.98 -5.35 4.60
C ARG A 59 13.50 -5.35 4.80
N ARG A 60 14.07 -4.19 5.14
CA ARG A 60 15.49 -4.06 5.49
C ARG A 60 15.85 -4.77 6.79
N THR A 61 14.90 -4.80 7.72
CA THR A 61 15.09 -5.33 9.06
C THR A 61 13.96 -6.30 9.36
N GLN A 62 14.31 -7.46 9.91
CA GLN A 62 13.35 -8.46 10.34
C GLN A 62 12.50 -7.93 11.51
N LEU A 63 11.22 -8.28 11.48
CA LEU A 63 10.26 -7.89 12.51
C LEU A 63 10.48 -8.68 13.81
N SER A 64 10.21 -8.01 14.93
CA SER A 64 10.32 -8.57 16.28
C SER A 64 8.96 -8.84 16.94
N CYS A 65 7.88 -8.37 16.32
CA CYS A 65 6.52 -8.28 16.86
C CYS A 65 6.41 -7.34 18.08
N GLY A 66 7.17 -7.59 19.16
CA GLY A 66 7.06 -6.85 20.42
C GLY A 66 7.62 -5.42 20.41
N GLY A 67 8.49 -5.07 19.45
CA GLY A 67 9.10 -3.73 19.33
C GLY A 67 8.77 -3.02 18.01
N ASP A 68 7.84 -3.55 17.23
CA ASP A 68 7.60 -3.08 15.87
C ASP A 68 6.82 -1.76 15.84
N GLY A 69 7.01 -1.02 14.76
CA GLY A 69 6.33 0.25 14.51
C GLY A 69 5.77 0.33 13.10
N PHE A 70 5.10 1.45 12.81
CA PHE A 70 4.50 1.69 11.50
C PHE A 70 5.04 2.95 10.84
N THR A 71 5.24 2.87 9.53
CA THR A 71 5.44 4.05 8.69
C THR A 71 4.10 4.49 8.12
N ARG A 72 3.75 5.78 8.27
CA ARG A 72 2.49 6.31 7.75
C ARG A 72 2.63 6.65 6.27
N LEU A 73 1.96 5.91 5.41
CA LEU A 73 1.78 6.25 4.01
C LEU A 73 0.60 7.23 3.84
N ARG A 74 0.74 8.21 2.95
CA ARG A 74 -0.26 9.27 2.71
C ARG A 74 -0.66 9.29 1.25
N LYS A 75 -1.93 9.61 0.98
CA LYS A 75 -2.52 9.69 -0.38
C LYS A 75 -2.35 8.38 -1.17
N MET A 76 -2.59 7.27 -0.49
CA MET A 76 -2.47 5.96 -1.10
C MET A 76 -3.84 5.46 -1.56
N LYS A 77 -3.87 4.79 -2.70
CA LYS A 77 -4.84 3.71 -2.93
C LYS A 77 -4.53 2.60 -1.93
N LEU A 78 -5.55 2.08 -1.26
CA LEU A 78 -5.35 0.94 -0.36
C LEU A 78 -4.89 -0.28 -1.16
N PRO A 79 -4.01 -1.13 -0.59
CA PRO A 79 -3.58 -2.35 -1.24
C PRO A 79 -4.74 -3.32 -1.48
N ASP A 80 -4.49 -4.33 -2.32
CA ASP A 80 -5.39 -5.45 -2.57
C ASP A 80 -6.00 -5.99 -1.25
N THR A 81 -7.32 -6.19 -1.24
CA THR A 81 -8.08 -6.58 -0.05
C THR A 81 -8.51 -8.05 -0.05
N THR A 82 -7.86 -8.91 -0.83
CA THR A 82 -8.19 -10.35 -0.90
C THR A 82 -8.05 -11.05 0.46
N SER A 83 -6.98 -10.72 1.21
CA SER A 83 -6.69 -11.29 2.53
C SER A 83 -6.63 -10.21 3.61
N VAL A 84 -7.80 -9.69 4.01
CA VAL A 84 -7.93 -8.66 5.06
C VAL A 84 -8.92 -9.03 6.15
N ILE A 85 -8.67 -8.52 7.34
CA ILE A 85 -9.60 -8.56 8.47
C ILE A 85 -10.23 -7.16 8.60
N VAL A 86 -11.56 -7.10 8.63
CA VAL A 86 -12.31 -5.84 8.76
C VAL A 86 -13.08 -5.79 10.07
N ASP A 87 -12.94 -4.70 10.81
CA ASP A 87 -13.72 -4.42 12.02
C ASP A 87 -14.18 -2.96 12.00
N ARG A 88 -15.47 -2.71 11.78
CA ARG A 88 -16.03 -1.36 11.67
C ARG A 88 -16.28 -0.68 13.01
N SER A 89 -16.16 -1.40 14.12
CA SER A 89 -16.52 -0.92 15.46
C SER A 89 -15.40 -0.16 16.17
N ILE A 90 -14.16 -0.31 15.70
CA ILE A 90 -12.98 0.23 16.38
C ILE A 90 -12.41 1.46 15.66
N SER A 91 -11.78 2.33 16.43
CA SER A 91 -11.07 3.50 15.88
C SER A 91 -9.75 3.12 15.22
N THR A 92 -9.18 4.04 14.45
CA THR A 92 -7.84 3.89 13.87
C THR A 92 -6.76 3.56 14.92
N GLU A 93 -6.84 4.13 16.13
CA GLU A 93 -5.90 3.81 17.21
C GLU A 93 -6.13 2.41 17.79
N GLY A 94 -7.39 1.97 17.90
CA GLY A 94 -7.71 0.58 18.23
C GLY A 94 -7.17 -0.40 17.19
N CYS A 95 -7.25 -0.02 15.91
CA CYS A 95 -6.72 -0.78 14.78
C CYS A 95 -5.20 -0.95 14.89
N LYS A 96 -4.47 0.12 15.20
CA LYS A 96 -3.02 0.09 15.46
C LYS A 96 -2.67 -0.89 16.58
N LYS A 97 -3.35 -0.80 17.72
CA LYS A 97 -3.12 -1.70 18.87
C LYS A 97 -3.41 -3.16 18.53
N ARG A 98 -4.47 -3.43 17.76
CA ARG A 98 -4.83 -4.78 17.31
C ARG A 98 -3.81 -5.35 16.35
N CYS A 99 -3.31 -4.54 15.42
CA CYS A 99 -2.24 -4.92 14.50
C CYS A 99 -0.94 -5.25 15.24
N LEU A 100 -0.52 -4.43 16.22
CA LEU A 100 0.69 -4.71 17.03
C LEU A 100 0.61 -6.01 17.83
N LYS A 101 -0.60 -6.43 18.23
CA LYS A 101 -0.82 -7.70 18.94
C LYS A 101 -0.84 -8.92 18.01
N ASN A 102 -0.95 -8.71 16.70
CA ASN A 102 -0.98 -9.77 15.71
C ASN A 102 0.35 -9.77 14.94
N CYS A 103 1.23 -10.73 15.23
CA CYS A 103 2.55 -10.79 14.59
C CYS A 103 2.51 -11.04 13.08
N ASN A 104 1.38 -11.45 12.53
CA ASN A 104 1.18 -11.58 11.09
C ASN A 104 0.68 -10.28 10.44
N CYS A 105 0.35 -9.25 11.22
CA CYS A 105 -0.14 -7.99 10.68
C CYS A 105 0.97 -7.25 9.91
N THR A 106 0.71 -6.90 8.65
CA THR A 106 1.67 -6.20 7.80
C THR A 106 1.35 -4.72 7.64
N ALA A 107 0.06 -4.35 7.66
CA ALA A 107 -0.43 -2.97 7.61
C ALA A 107 -1.85 -2.85 8.18
N PHE A 108 -2.26 -1.61 8.44
CA PHE A 108 -3.64 -1.31 8.78
C PHE A 108 -4.09 0.05 8.21
N ALA A 109 -5.40 0.23 8.09
CA ALA A 109 -6.02 1.50 7.65
C ALA A 109 -7.40 1.69 8.28
N SER A 110 -7.89 2.94 8.23
CA SER A 110 -9.30 3.23 8.55
C SER A 110 -10.21 2.69 7.46
N ALA A 111 -11.34 2.09 7.82
CA ALA A 111 -12.33 1.64 6.84
C ALA A 111 -13.19 2.79 6.32
N ASP A 112 -13.44 3.81 7.14
CA ASP A 112 -14.13 5.04 6.76
C ASP A 112 -13.19 6.25 6.87
N ILE A 113 -13.01 6.95 5.75
CA ILE A 113 -12.16 8.14 5.64
C ILE A 113 -12.81 9.40 6.24
N LYS A 114 -14.14 9.45 6.38
CA LYS A 114 -14.86 10.62 6.92
C LYS A 114 -14.76 10.67 8.44
N GLY A 115 -14.92 9.53 9.10
CA GLY A 115 -14.90 9.43 10.56
C GLY A 115 -13.56 9.03 11.15
N GLY A 116 -12.67 8.37 10.38
CA GLY A 116 -11.50 7.68 10.97
C GLY A 116 -11.89 6.45 11.79
N TRP A 117 -13.08 5.90 11.51
CA TRP A 117 -13.68 4.74 12.15
C TRP A 117 -13.58 3.51 11.26
N GLY A 118 -13.60 2.36 11.93
CA GLY A 118 -13.38 1.07 11.32
C GLY A 118 -11.92 0.81 11.01
N CYS A 119 -11.61 -0.46 10.87
CA CYS A 119 -10.26 -0.98 10.81
C CYS A 119 -10.20 -2.02 9.70
N ILE A 120 -9.18 -1.89 8.86
CA ILE A 120 -8.77 -2.90 7.89
C ILE A 120 -7.35 -3.31 8.27
N ILE A 121 -7.13 -4.60 8.43
CA ILE A 121 -5.82 -5.19 8.75
C ILE A 121 -5.42 -6.14 7.62
N TRP A 122 -4.22 -5.97 7.09
CA TRP A 122 -3.59 -6.89 6.14
C TRP A 122 -2.70 -7.87 6.89
N THR A 123 -2.71 -9.13 6.48
CA THR A 123 -1.84 -10.19 7.01
C THR A 123 -0.84 -10.76 6.00
N GLU A 124 -0.96 -10.36 4.75
CA GLU A 124 -0.10 -10.81 3.64
C GLU A 124 0.73 -9.65 3.07
N GLU A 125 1.42 -9.91 1.96
CA GLU A 125 2.16 -8.87 1.26
C GLU A 125 1.23 -7.76 0.76
N LEU A 126 1.71 -6.52 0.81
CA LEU A 126 0.93 -5.38 0.32
C LEU A 126 1.14 -5.28 -1.19
N PHE A 127 0.07 -5.45 -1.95
CA PHE A 127 0.12 -5.46 -3.41
C PHE A 127 -0.80 -4.38 -4.01
N ASP A 128 -0.51 -3.98 -5.25
CA ASP A 128 -1.32 -3.04 -6.03
C ASP A 128 -1.48 -1.64 -5.40
N LEU A 129 -0.42 -1.15 -4.76
CA LEU A 129 -0.36 0.19 -4.17
C LEU A 129 -0.06 1.26 -5.23
N ARG A 130 -0.82 2.35 -5.21
CA ARG A 130 -0.45 3.61 -5.91
C ARG A 130 -0.56 4.81 -5.00
N LYS A 131 0.23 5.83 -5.30
CA LYS A 131 0.20 7.13 -4.65
C LYS A 131 -0.41 8.17 -5.58
N TYR A 132 -1.25 9.04 -5.03
CA TYR A 132 -1.83 10.17 -5.73
C TYR A 132 -1.06 11.45 -5.44
N ALA A 133 -0.86 12.28 -6.47
CA ALA A 133 -0.36 13.64 -6.31
C ALA A 133 -1.33 14.48 -5.47
N THR A 134 -0.83 15.54 -4.83
CA THR A 134 -1.75 16.60 -4.35
C THR A 134 -2.39 17.26 -5.57
N ALA A 135 -3.71 17.45 -5.52
CA ALA A 135 -4.30 18.59 -6.20
C ALA A 135 -3.79 19.89 -5.56
#